data_AF-A0A9W6B573-F1
#
_entry.id   AF-A0A9W6B573-F1
#
_cell.length_a   1.000
_cell.length_b   1.000
_cell.length_c   1.000
_cell.angle_alpha   90.00
_cell.angle_beta   90.00
_cell.angle_gamma   90.00
#
_symmetry.space_group_name_H-M   'P 1'
#
loop_
_entity.id
_entity.type
_entity.pdbx_description
1 polymer ?
#
loop_
_entity_poly.entity_id
_entity_poly.type
_entity_poly.pdbx_seq_one_letter_code
_entity_poly.pdbx_strand_id
1 'polypeptide(L)'
;MTINELPFKLGMHYENWELVVEIEDLNTYQEKYKYLKGDIQGIHKIKVKEIFLYFRFDFLFGVEIVFDTSSLKDIFTILEGTLNATYGLPNEKTDTKEHICCIWINKPLKVTLLHNLHEDKVYLQFTKRNFIILHGTEGID
;
A
#
# COMPACT_ATOMS: atom_id res chain seq x y z
N MET A 1 -4.42 16.82 -1.64
CA MET A 1 -3.04 16.51 -1.21
C MET A 1 -2.29 15.78 -2.31
N THR A 2 -0.98 15.67 -2.19
CA THR A 2 -0.14 14.77 -3.00
C THR A 2 0.17 13.49 -2.23
N ILE A 3 0.67 12.47 -2.93
CA ILE A 3 1.09 11.20 -2.32
C ILE A 3 2.13 11.43 -1.19
N ASN A 4 3.05 12.38 -1.40
CA ASN A 4 4.14 12.66 -0.45
C ASN A 4 3.68 13.40 0.82
N GLU A 5 2.44 13.90 0.85
CA GLU A 5 1.85 14.63 1.98
C GLU A 5 1.00 13.72 2.88
N LEU A 6 0.93 12.42 2.60
CA LEU A 6 0.19 11.48 3.44
C LEU A 6 0.75 11.49 4.88
N PRO A 7 -0.10 11.59 5.92
CA PRO A 7 0.34 11.73 7.30
C PRO A 7 0.84 10.41 7.91
N PHE A 8 0.91 9.33 7.13
CA PHE A 8 1.28 8.01 7.58
C PHE A 8 2.79 7.81 7.48
N LYS A 9 3.45 7.70 8.62
CA LYS A 9 4.89 7.41 8.68
C LYS A 9 5.09 5.91 8.85
N LEU A 10 5.51 5.26 7.77
CA LEU A 10 5.80 3.82 7.77
C LEU A 10 7.00 3.49 8.66
N GLY A 11 6.87 2.42 9.43
CA GLY A 11 7.87 1.96 10.38
C GLY A 11 7.93 2.75 11.67
N MET A 12 6.95 3.62 11.94
CA MET A 12 6.75 4.18 13.27
C MET A 12 6.06 3.17 14.18
N HIS A 13 6.50 3.18 15.44
CA HIS A 13 5.84 2.50 16.54
C HIS A 13 4.65 3.36 17.00
N TYR A 14 3.47 2.78 17.10
CA TYR A 14 2.30 3.43 17.66
C TYR A 14 2.04 2.82 19.04
N GLU A 15 2.64 3.40 20.08
CA GLU A 15 2.36 3.02 21.47
C GLU A 15 0.91 3.37 21.78
N ASN A 16 0.05 2.37 22.04
CA ASN A 16 -1.22 2.49 22.77
C ASN A 16 -1.98 1.16 22.96
N TRP A 17 -1.39 -0.01 22.69
CA TRP A 17 -2.11 -1.28 22.69
C TRP A 17 -1.46 -2.24 23.69
N GLU A 18 -2.02 -2.32 24.90
CA GLU A 18 -1.69 -3.40 25.84
C GLU A 18 -2.24 -4.72 25.27
N LEU A 19 -1.45 -5.42 24.45
CA LEU A 19 -1.80 -6.72 23.91
C LEU A 19 -1.36 -7.83 24.87
N VAL A 20 -2.33 -8.42 25.58
CA VAL A 20 -2.15 -9.73 26.21
C VAL A 20 -2.42 -10.78 25.14
N VAL A 21 -1.37 -11.36 24.56
CA VAL A 21 -1.51 -12.44 23.57
C VAL A 21 -0.62 -13.62 23.95
N GLU A 22 -1.25 -14.77 24.18
CA GLU A 22 -0.62 -16.09 24.19
C GLU A 22 -0.29 -16.48 22.74
N ILE A 23 0.96 -16.85 22.50
CA ILE A 23 1.58 -16.89 21.17
C ILE A 23 1.52 -18.31 20.58
N GLU A 24 0.89 -18.46 19.41
CA GLU A 24 1.22 -19.50 18.43
C GLU A 24 1.49 -18.82 17.08
N ASP A 25 2.78 -18.71 16.71
CA ASP A 25 3.33 -18.17 15.45
C ASP A 25 3.20 -16.66 15.14
N LEU A 26 4.11 -15.87 15.73
CA LEU A 26 4.27 -14.42 15.50
C LEU A 26 4.75 -14.01 14.10
N ASN A 27 5.29 -14.93 13.31
CA ASN A 27 5.98 -14.59 12.05
C ASN A 27 5.04 -14.19 10.91
N THR A 28 3.74 -14.49 11.01
CA THR A 28 2.73 -14.21 9.97
C THR A 28 1.64 -13.25 10.44
N TYR A 29 1.66 -12.83 11.71
CA TYR A 29 0.62 -11.99 12.27
C TYR A 29 0.64 -10.59 11.62
N GLN A 30 -0.50 -10.20 11.05
CA GLN A 30 -0.73 -8.88 10.49
C GLN A 30 -2.15 -8.43 10.81
N GLU A 31 -2.28 -7.16 11.18
CA GLU A 31 -3.56 -6.53 11.48
C GLU A 31 -3.88 -5.49 10.40
N LYS A 32 -5.14 -5.47 9.95
CA LYS A 32 -5.65 -4.52 8.96
C LYS A 32 -6.73 -3.64 9.61
N TYR A 33 -6.47 -2.34 9.70
CA TYR A 33 -7.42 -1.36 10.24
C TYR A 33 -7.90 -0.39 9.17
N LYS A 34 -9.19 -0.05 9.20
CA LYS A 34 -9.74 1.02 8.36
C LYS A 34 -9.53 2.38 9.03
N TYR A 35 -8.98 3.35 8.30
CA TYR A 35 -8.82 4.72 8.77
C TYR A 35 -10.14 5.50 8.67
N LEU A 36 -10.65 6.01 9.80
CA LEU A 36 -12.00 6.58 9.89
C LEU A 36 -12.07 8.11 10.03
N LYS A 37 -10.93 8.80 10.22
CA LYS A 37 -10.94 10.25 10.48
C LYS A 37 -11.52 11.07 9.32
N GLY A 38 -11.47 10.54 8.09
CA GLY A 38 -12.11 11.14 6.91
C GLY A 38 -11.51 12.47 6.45
N ASP A 39 -10.35 12.87 6.99
CA ASP A 39 -9.62 14.10 6.62
C ASP A 39 -8.88 13.96 5.28
N ILE A 40 -8.66 12.75 4.79
CA ILE A 40 -8.09 12.45 3.48
C ILE A 40 -9.21 12.10 2.50
N GLN A 41 -9.74 13.12 1.82
CA GLN A 41 -10.83 12.95 0.84
C GLN A 41 -10.32 12.74 -0.59
N GLY A 42 -9.08 13.13 -0.88
CA GLY A 42 -8.53 12.97 -2.22
C GLY A 42 -7.03 13.26 -2.36
N ILE A 43 -6.40 12.54 -3.29
CA ILE A 43 -4.96 12.57 -3.61
C ILE A 43 -4.82 12.86 -5.10
N HIS A 44 -4.01 13.84 -5.50
CA HIS A 44 -3.91 14.30 -6.90
C HIS A 44 -5.27 14.62 -7.56
N LYS A 45 -6.20 15.20 -6.79
CA LYS A 45 -7.61 15.47 -7.18
C LYS A 45 -8.46 14.22 -7.46
N ILE A 46 -7.92 13.03 -7.17
CA ILE A 46 -8.63 11.76 -7.25
C ILE A 46 -9.28 11.48 -5.90
N LYS A 47 -10.57 11.17 -5.89
CA LYS A 47 -11.32 10.88 -4.66
C LYS A 47 -10.84 9.58 -4.03
N VAL A 48 -10.55 9.64 -2.73
CA VAL A 48 -10.22 8.46 -1.93
C VAL A 48 -11.50 7.85 -1.39
N LYS A 49 -11.66 6.53 -1.57
CA LYS A 49 -12.77 5.74 -1.05
C LYS A 49 -12.49 5.31 0.38
N GLU A 50 -11.36 4.63 0.55
CA GLU A 50 -10.97 3.97 1.79
C GLU A 50 -9.45 4.02 1.92
N ILE A 51 -8.99 4.03 3.18
CA ILE A 51 -7.59 3.87 3.51
C ILE A 51 -7.51 2.76 4.56
N PHE A 52 -6.62 1.81 4.32
CA PHE A 52 -6.30 0.73 5.25
C PHE A 52 -4.86 0.85 5.74
N LEU A 53 -4.69 0.60 7.03
CA LEU A 53 -3.42 0.62 7.73
C LEU A 53 -3.07 -0.80 8.15
N TYR A 54 -1.85 -1.24 7.82
CA TYR A 54 -1.35 -2.58 8.10
C TYR A 54 -0.29 -2.54 9.19
N PHE A 55 -0.54 -3.28 10.26
CA PHE A 55 0.31 -3.33 11.43
C PHE A 55 0.86 -4.74 11.67
N ARG A 56 2.10 -4.81 12.14
CA ARG A 56 2.70 -6.01 12.70
C ARG A 56 3.17 -5.64 14.09
N PHE A 57 2.50 -6.18 15.11
CA PHE A 57 2.55 -5.58 16.45
C PHE A 57 2.22 -4.09 16.36
N ASP A 58 2.93 -3.24 17.09
CA ASP A 58 2.72 -1.79 17.12
C ASP A 58 3.36 -1.05 15.94
N PHE A 59 3.92 -1.75 14.95
CA PHE A 59 4.58 -1.13 13.80
C PHE A 59 3.66 -1.03 12.58
N LEU A 60 3.35 0.20 12.17
CA LEU A 60 2.69 0.46 10.90
C LEU A 60 3.65 0.14 9.76
N PHE A 61 3.45 -0.97 9.05
CA PHE A 61 4.34 -1.38 7.97
C PHE A 61 3.74 -1.16 6.58
N GLY A 62 2.42 -0.96 6.48
CA GLY A 62 1.76 -0.76 5.19
C GLY A 62 0.59 0.22 5.24
N VAL A 63 0.36 0.91 4.13
CA VAL A 63 -0.81 1.76 3.89
C VAL A 63 -1.36 1.42 2.52
N GLU A 64 -2.65 1.11 2.43
CA GLU A 64 -3.38 0.89 1.18
C GLU A 64 -4.45 1.93 1.02
N ILE A 65 -4.55 2.48 -0.18
CA ILE A 65 -5.50 3.51 -0.55
C ILE A 65 -6.33 2.97 -1.69
N VAL A 66 -7.65 2.96 -1.50
CA VAL A 66 -8.63 2.57 -2.51
C VAL A 66 -9.25 3.84 -3.06
N PHE A 67 -9.28 3.99 -4.37
CA PHE A 67 -9.89 5.15 -5.03
C PHE A 67 -11.32 4.87 -5.49
N ASP A 68 -12.15 5.93 -5.55
CA ASP A 68 -13.56 5.88 -5.96
C ASP A 68 -13.76 6.72 -7.22
N THR A 69 -14.14 6.14 -8.36
CA THR A 69 -14.62 6.90 -9.55
C THR A 69 -15.17 5.99 -10.66
N SER A 70 -15.78 6.62 -11.67
CA SER A 70 -16.30 6.05 -12.91
C SER A 70 -15.27 5.84 -14.04
N SER A 71 -14.05 6.37 -13.94
CA SER A 71 -12.95 6.10 -14.90
C SER A 71 -11.65 5.67 -14.20
N LEU A 72 -11.56 4.36 -13.89
CA LEU A 72 -10.39 3.79 -13.20
C LEU A 72 -9.13 3.71 -14.06
N LYS A 73 -9.29 3.58 -15.39
CA LYS A 73 -8.15 3.60 -16.32
C LYS A 73 -7.41 4.94 -16.24
N ASP A 74 -8.15 6.04 -16.23
CA ASP A 74 -7.56 7.39 -16.14
C ASP A 74 -6.84 7.57 -14.80
N ILE A 75 -7.44 7.12 -13.70
CA ILE A 75 -6.76 7.13 -12.38
C ILE A 75 -5.45 6.37 -12.44
N PHE A 76 -5.48 5.14 -12.95
CA PHE A 76 -4.31 4.30 -12.99
C PHE A 76 -3.19 4.98 -13.78
N THR A 77 -3.51 5.54 -14.95
CA THR A 77 -2.53 6.27 -15.77
C THR A 77 -1.99 7.53 -15.07
N ILE A 78 -2.84 8.31 -14.39
CA ILE A 78 -2.42 9.51 -13.64
C ILE A 78 -1.48 9.12 -12.49
N LEU A 79 -1.85 8.09 -11.72
CA LEU A 79 -1.04 7.60 -10.59
C LEU A 79 0.27 6.99 -11.09
N GLU A 80 0.24 6.18 -12.14
CA GLU A 80 1.44 5.60 -12.76
C GLU A 80 2.40 6.70 -13.22
N GLY A 81 1.89 7.73 -13.93
CA GLY A 81 2.71 8.87 -14.35
C GLY A 81 3.34 9.63 -13.17
N THR A 82 2.57 9.82 -12.09
CA THR A 82 3.04 10.49 -10.88
C THR A 82 4.13 9.68 -10.17
N LEU A 83 3.92 8.37 -10.02
CA LEU A 83 4.88 7.45 -9.41
C LEU A 83 6.14 7.34 -10.27
N ASN A 84 6.00 7.32 -11.60
CA ASN A 84 7.14 7.32 -12.52
C ASN A 84 7.99 8.58 -12.41
N ALA A 85 7.35 9.76 -12.26
CA ALA A 85 8.07 11.01 -12.03
C ALA A 85 8.80 11.03 -10.67
N THR A 86 8.30 10.30 -9.67
CA THR A 86 8.84 10.29 -8.31
C THR A 86 9.93 9.22 -8.11
N TYR A 87 9.73 8.04 -8.69
CA TYR A 87 10.53 6.84 -8.41
C TYR A 87 11.23 6.26 -9.65
N GLY A 88 11.03 6.83 -10.84
CA GLY A 88 11.46 6.25 -12.10
C GLY A 88 10.50 5.16 -12.61
N LEU A 89 10.89 4.45 -13.66
CA LEU A 89 10.07 3.34 -14.20
C LEU A 89 9.90 2.21 -13.16
N PRO A 90 8.77 1.48 -13.20
CA PRO A 90 8.54 0.37 -12.27
C PRO A 90 9.58 -0.73 -12.47
N ASN A 91 9.98 -1.36 -11.36
CA ASN A 91 10.84 -2.54 -11.37
C ASN A 91 10.13 -3.75 -12.00
N GLU A 92 8.83 -3.87 -11.75
CA GLU A 92 7.99 -4.93 -12.28
C GLU A 92 6.67 -4.33 -12.79
N LYS A 93 6.24 -4.77 -13.96
CA LYS A 93 4.94 -4.45 -14.52
C LYS A 93 4.28 -5.73 -15.03
N THR A 94 3.06 -5.98 -14.58
CA THR A 94 2.25 -7.14 -14.95
C THR A 94 0.95 -6.63 -15.54
N ASP A 95 0.58 -7.16 -16.70
CA ASP A 95 -0.67 -6.86 -17.38
C ASP A 95 -1.34 -8.18 -17.75
N THR A 96 -2.47 -8.44 -17.11
CA THR A 96 -3.27 -9.66 -17.32
C THR A 96 -4.71 -9.27 -17.61
N LYS A 97 -5.51 -10.27 -18.01
CA LYS A 97 -6.96 -10.08 -18.16
C LYS A 97 -7.67 -9.70 -16.85
N GLU A 98 -7.04 -9.97 -15.71
CA GLU A 98 -7.64 -9.80 -14.38
C GLU A 98 -7.18 -8.51 -13.71
N HIS A 99 -5.95 -8.08 -13.97
CA HIS A 99 -5.36 -6.92 -13.32
C HIS A 99 -4.17 -6.33 -14.09
N ILE A 100 -3.92 -5.05 -13.84
CA ILE A 100 -2.70 -4.34 -14.23
C ILE A 100 -1.98 -3.93 -12.94
N CYS A 101 -0.71 -4.31 -12.78
CA CYS A 101 0.08 -4.05 -11.60
C CYS A 101 1.43 -3.43 -11.97
N CYS A 102 1.82 -2.38 -11.24
CA CYS A 102 3.14 -1.77 -11.32
C CYS A 102 3.76 -1.75 -9.92
N ILE A 103 5.03 -2.17 -9.81
CA ILE A 103 5.76 -2.23 -8.54
C ILE A 103 7.05 -1.41 -8.64
N TRP A 104 7.25 -0.51 -7.69
CA TRP A 104 8.49 0.23 -7.49
C TRP A 104 9.14 -0.24 -6.18
N ILE A 105 10.41 -0.60 -6.24
CA ILE A 105 11.24 -1.01 -5.11
C ILE A 105 12.29 0.08 -4.91
N ASN A 106 11.96 1.07 -4.09
CA ASN A 106 12.86 2.18 -3.76
C ASN A 106 13.19 2.13 -2.27
N LYS A 107 14.38 1.62 -1.90
CA LYS A 107 14.76 1.40 -0.48
C LYS A 107 14.53 2.68 0.35
N PRO A 108 13.78 2.63 1.46
CA PRO A 108 13.30 1.43 2.20
C PRO A 108 11.86 0.99 1.87
N LEU A 109 11.25 1.50 0.80
CA LEU A 109 9.83 1.32 0.46
C LEU A 109 9.62 0.41 -0.76
N LYS A 110 8.52 -0.34 -0.73
CA LYS A 110 7.88 -0.92 -1.90
C LYS A 110 6.59 -0.16 -2.13
N VAL A 111 6.37 0.28 -3.36
CA VAL A 111 5.11 0.92 -3.79
C VAL A 111 4.46 0.01 -4.83
N THR A 112 3.18 -0.28 -4.65
CA THR A 112 2.40 -1.10 -5.57
C THR A 112 1.18 -0.33 -6.01
N LEU A 113 1.03 -0.17 -7.32
CA LEU A 113 -0.17 0.35 -7.95
C LEU A 113 -0.86 -0.81 -8.67
N LEU A 114 -2.09 -1.13 -8.27
CA LEU A 114 -2.85 -2.26 -8.81
C LEU A 114 -4.21 -1.76 -9.30
N HIS A 115 -4.54 -2.06 -10.55
CA HIS A 115 -5.89 -1.98 -11.08
C HIS A 115 -6.45 -3.39 -11.15
N ASN A 116 -7.41 -3.70 -10.27
CA ASN A 116 -8.17 -4.94 -10.31
C ASN A 116 -9.37 -4.74 -11.24
N LEU A 117 -9.37 -5.43 -12.38
CA LEU A 117 -10.37 -5.29 -13.43
C LEU A 117 -11.69 -5.99 -13.08
N HIS A 118 -11.67 -6.97 -12.17
CA HIS A 118 -12.86 -7.66 -11.71
C HIS A 118 -13.65 -6.87 -10.66
N GLU A 119 -12.93 -6.25 -9.73
CA GLU A 119 -13.54 -5.49 -8.64
C GLU A 119 -13.84 -4.05 -9.01
N ASP A 120 -13.38 -3.60 -10.19
CA ASP A 120 -13.43 -2.21 -10.61
C ASP A 120 -12.83 -1.31 -9.51
N LYS A 121 -11.57 -1.59 -9.16
CA LYS A 121 -10.84 -0.83 -8.14
C LYS A 121 -9.39 -0.57 -8.53
N VAL A 122 -8.91 0.61 -8.15
CA VAL A 122 -7.48 0.93 -8.13
C VAL A 122 -7.01 1.05 -6.70
N TYR A 123 -5.91 0.35 -6.42
CA TYR A 123 -5.23 0.29 -5.15
C TYR A 123 -3.85 0.94 -5.29
N LEU A 124 -3.49 1.77 -4.33
CA LEU A 124 -2.14 2.25 -4.14
C LEU A 124 -1.66 1.82 -2.75
N GLN A 125 -0.62 1.00 -2.72
CA GLN A 125 -0.05 0.47 -1.49
C GLN A 125 1.38 0.94 -1.30
N PHE A 126 1.69 1.43 -0.10
CA PHE A 126 3.04 1.71 0.38
C PHE A 126 3.38 0.69 1.46
N THR A 127 4.51 0.01 1.32
CA THR A 127 4.94 -1.04 2.26
C THR A 127 6.41 -0.85 2.62
N LYS A 128 6.74 -0.93 3.91
CA LYS A 128 8.13 -0.94 4.36
C LYS A 128 8.79 -2.27 3.98
N ARG A 129 9.88 -2.22 3.21
CA ARG A 129 10.48 -3.39 2.55
C ARG A 129 10.87 -4.52 3.52
N ASN A 130 11.33 -4.18 4.72
CA ASN A 130 11.75 -5.17 5.73
C ASN A 130 10.59 -6.00 6.31
N PHE A 131 9.34 -5.63 6.00
CA PHE A 131 8.14 -6.34 6.46
C PHE A 131 7.49 -7.18 5.34
N ILE A 132 8.04 -7.16 4.13
CA ILE A 132 7.63 -8.04 3.04
C ILE A 132 8.04 -9.45 3.45
N ILE A 133 7.07 -10.25 3.88
CA ILE A 133 7.27 -11.69 4.02
C ILE A 133 7.47 -12.19 2.59
N LEU A 134 8.69 -12.62 2.28
CA LEU A 134 8.97 -13.40 1.08
C LEU A 134 8.25 -14.74 1.27
N HIS A 135 6.99 -14.83 0.84
CA HIS A 135 6.42 -16.14 0.56
C HIS A 135 7.16 -16.72 -0.64
N GLY A 136 8.19 -17.52 -0.35
CA GLY A 136 9.00 -18.22 -1.32
C GLY A 136 10.32 -17.53 -1.66
N THR A 137 11.33 -17.70 -0.79
CA THR A 137 12.53 -18.51 -1.06
C THR A 137 13.41 -18.44 0.17
N GLU A 138 13.66 -19.58 0.79
CA GLU A 138 14.97 -19.82 1.41
C GLU A 138 16.03 -19.56 0.33
N GLY A 139 17.00 -18.68 0.62
CA GLY A 139 18.09 -18.44 -0.32
C GLY A 139 18.90 -17.17 -0.06
N ILE A 140 20.00 -17.35 0.68
CA ILE A 140 21.29 -16.65 0.57
C ILE A 140 21.38 -15.25 1.21
N ASP A 141 21.99 -15.19 2.39
CA ASP A 141 23.45 -14.94 2.49
C ASP A 141 24.11 -16.09 3.27
#